data_AF-A0A6C0KJY7-F1
#
_entry.id   AF-A0A6C0KJY7-F1
#
_cell.length_a   1.000
_cell.length_b   1.000
_cell.length_c   1.000
_cell.angle_alpha   90.00
_cell.angle_beta   90.00
_cell.angle_gamma   90.00
#
_symmetry.space_group_name_H-M   'P 1'
#
loop_
_entity.id
_entity.type
_entity.pdbx_description
1 polymer ?
#
loop_
_entity_poly.entity_id
_entity_poly.type
_entity_poly.pdbx_seq_one_letter_code
_entity_poly.pdbx_strand_id
1 'polypeptide(L)'
;MEKLRQGQRYLFHMNRPFINDAESFRANVVKVYSKTLVVNCCETERNRNTQVSMPLKWVKRADTLEDIVCDNPILPSEILLLIDGYL
;
A
#
# COMPACT_ATOMS: atom_id res chain seq x y z
N MET A 1 -12.20 -3.46 8.48
CA MET A 1 -11.19 -2.62 7.79
C MET A 1 -11.15 -1.30 8.50
N GLU A 2 -10.03 -1.01 9.16
CA GLU A 2 -9.79 0.34 9.69
C GLU A 2 -9.93 1.37 8.56
N LYS A 3 -10.43 2.57 8.90
CA LYS A 3 -10.64 3.63 7.91
C LYS A 3 -9.27 4.04 7.34
N LEU A 4 -9.03 3.69 6.08
CA LEU A 4 -7.89 4.19 5.29
C LEU A 4 -7.85 5.71 5.36
N ARG A 5 -6.71 6.27 5.78
CA ARG A 5 -6.52 7.71 5.94
C ARG A 5 -5.98 8.30 4.64
N GLN A 6 -6.60 9.37 4.16
CA GLN A 6 -6.10 10.12 3.00
C GLN A 6 -4.71 10.69 3.30
N GLY A 7 -3.79 10.58 2.36
CA GLY A 7 -2.40 11.00 2.46
C GLY A 7 -1.48 9.96 3.12
N GLN A 8 -2.02 8.92 3.77
CA GLN A 8 -1.22 7.89 4.44
C GLN A 8 -0.74 6.83 3.45
N ARG A 9 0.51 6.37 3.65
CA ARG A 9 1.11 5.25 2.92
C ARG A 9 0.73 3.92 3.55
N TYR A 10 0.39 2.94 2.72
CA TYR A 10 0.11 1.57 3.14
C TYR A 10 0.81 0.57 2.23
N LEU A 11 1.05 -0.63 2.75
CA LEU A 11 1.29 -1.84 1.96
C LEU A 11 -0.08 -2.51 1.71
N PHE A 12 -0.51 -2.54 0.46
CA PHE A 12 -1.78 -3.15 0.07
C PHE A 12 -1.54 -4.60 -0.36
N HIS A 13 -2.27 -5.52 0.25
CA HIS A 13 -2.32 -6.92 -0.15
C HIS A 13 -3.55 -7.17 -1.03
N MET A 14 -3.32 -7.54 -2.29
CA MET A 14 -4.39 -7.69 -3.26
C MET A 14 -4.90 -9.13 -3.34
N ASN A 15 -6.21 -9.26 -3.58
CA ASN A 15 -6.87 -10.48 -4.00
C ASN A 15 -7.60 -10.17 -5.31
N ARG A 16 -6.89 -10.27 -6.44
CA ARG A 16 -7.45 -10.05 -7.77
C ARG A 16 -7.97 -11.39 -8.31
N PRO A 17 -9.22 -11.48 -8.77
CA PRO A 17 -9.82 -12.74 -9.21
C PRO A 17 -9.20 -13.40 -10.45
N PHE A 18 -8.21 -12.77 -11.09
CA PHE A 18 -7.63 -13.22 -12.36
C PHE A 18 -6.09 -13.32 -12.35
N ILE A 19 -5.44 -13.10 -11.20
CA ILE A 19 -3.98 -13.22 -11.04
C ILE A 19 -3.74 -14.07 -9.80
N ASN A 20 -3.15 -15.26 -9.98
CA ASN A 20 -2.94 -16.23 -8.90
C ASN A 20 -1.77 -15.87 -7.96
N ASP A 21 -0.97 -14.88 -8.31
CA ASP A 21 0.04 -14.33 -7.41
C ASP A 21 -0.59 -13.23 -6.53
N ALA A 22 -0.45 -13.39 -5.21
CA ALA A 22 -0.84 -12.38 -4.25
C ALA A 22 0.10 -11.17 -4.39
N GLU A 23 -0.21 -10.29 -5.34
CA GLU A 23 0.55 -9.08 -5.59
C GLU A 23 0.32 -8.11 -4.41
N SER A 24 1.42 -7.70 -3.78
CA SER A 24 1.40 -6.60 -2.80
C SER A 24 2.12 -5.39 -3.39
N PHE A 25 1.62 -4.20 -3.08
CA PHE A 25 2.22 -2.97 -3.58
C PHE A 25 2.08 -1.85 -2.55
N ARG A 26 3.01 -0.89 -2.55
CA ARG A 26 2.96 0.27 -1.67
C ARG A 26 2.51 1.51 -2.42
N ALA A 27 1.59 2.22 -1.81
CA ALA A 27 1.03 3.43 -2.37
C ALA A 27 0.46 4.34 -1.27
N ASN A 28 0.30 5.63 -1.57
CA ASN A 28 -0.41 6.52 -0.66
C ASN A 28 -1.87 6.60 -1.07
N VAL A 29 -2.76 6.63 -0.09
CA VAL A 29 -4.19 6.79 -0.31
C VAL A 29 -4.45 8.22 -0.76
N VAL A 30 -4.87 8.41 -2.00
CA VAL A 30 -5.30 9.71 -2.49
C VAL A 30 -6.73 9.96 -2.06
N LYS A 31 -7.62 8.98 -2.26
CA LYS A 31 -9.03 9.09 -1.87
C LYS A 31 -9.74 7.74 -1.88
N VAL A 32 -10.78 7.63 -1.08
CA VAL A 32 -11.72 6.50 -1.11
C VAL A 32 -13.11 7.03 -1.49
N TYR A 33 -13.67 6.49 -2.57
CA TYR A 33 -15.00 6.84 -3.07
C TYR A 33 -15.91 5.62 -3.05
N SER A 34 -16.83 5.54 -2.09
CA SER A 34 -17.79 4.44 -1.97
C SER A 34 -17.10 3.05 -2.02
N LYS A 35 -16.98 2.43 -3.21
CA LYS A 35 -16.36 1.12 -3.43
C LYS A 35 -15.04 1.17 -4.23
N THR A 36 -14.49 2.35 -4.45
CA THR A 36 -13.28 2.57 -5.24
C THR A 36 -12.19 3.22 -4.39
N LEU A 37 -11.00 2.64 -4.43
CA LEU A 37 -9.78 3.17 -3.84
C LEU A 37 -8.96 3.86 -4.94
N VAL A 38 -8.53 5.09 -4.67
CA VAL A 38 -7.59 5.85 -5.52
C VAL A 38 -6.29 6.01 -4.76
N VAL A 39 -5.18 5.62 -5.39
CA VAL A 39 -3.85 5.67 -4.82
C VAL A 39 -2.86 6.31 -5.78
N ASN A 40 -1.73 6.81 -5.27
CA ASN A 40 -0.57 7.14 -6.10
C ASN A 40 0.53 6.09 -5.90
N CYS A 41 0.95 5.45 -6.99
CA CYS A 41 1.98 4.42 -6.96
C CYS A 41 3.34 5.08 -6.67
N CYS A 42 3.99 4.66 -5.57
CA CYS A 42 5.23 5.30 -5.13
C CYS A 42 6.49 4.46 -5.40
N GLU A 43 6.37 3.20 -5.83
CA GLU A 43 7.54 2.28 -5.91
C GLU A 43 7.79 1.65 -7.29
N THR A 44 6.77 1.48 -8.13
CA THR A 44 6.92 0.73 -9.40
C THR A 44 6.73 1.57 -10.66
N GLU A 45 6.33 2.83 -10.52
CA GLU A 45 6.02 3.69 -11.66
C GLU A 45 7.02 4.82 -11.87
N ARG A 46 7.28 5.13 -13.15
CA ARG A 46 8.23 6.18 -13.58
C ARG A 46 7.84 7.60 -13.11
N ASN A 47 6.62 7.81 -12.61
CA ASN A 47 6.13 9.12 -12.19
C ASN A 47 5.36 9.03 -10.85
N ARG A 48 5.84 9.76 -9.83
CA ARG A 48 5.24 9.86 -8.49
C ARG A 48 3.82 10.45 -8.48
N ASN A 49 3.41 11.06 -9.59
CA ASN A 49 2.08 11.64 -9.77
C ASN A 49 1.09 10.71 -10.45
N THR A 50 1.49 9.49 -10.86
CA THR A 50 0.50 8.57 -11.44
C THR A 50 -0.51 8.14 -10.40
N GLN A 51 -1.78 8.39 -10.68
CA GLN A 51 -2.90 7.92 -9.87
C GLN A 51 -3.53 6.70 -10.51
N VAL A 52 -3.75 5.67 -9.70
CA VAL A 52 -4.43 4.45 -10.11
C VAL A 52 -5.68 4.29 -9.27
N SER A 53 -6.76 3.85 -9.92
CA SER A 53 -8.02 3.55 -9.24
C SER A 53 -8.32 2.05 -9.31
N MET A 54 -8.85 1.49 -8.23
CA MET A 54 -9.19 0.07 -8.14
C MET A 54 -10.40 -0.18 -7.24
N PRO A 55 -11.16 -1.27 -7.46
CA PRO A 55 -12.20 -1.68 -6.54
C PRO A 55 -11.65 -2.03 -5.15
N LEU A 56 -12.26 -1.49 -4.09
CA LEU A 56 -11.92 -1.81 -2.70
C LEU A 56 -12.02 -3.31 -2.40
N LYS A 57 -12.92 -4.03 -3.07
CA LYS A 57 -13.08 -5.49 -2.93
C LYS A 57 -11.84 -6.29 -3.34
N TRP A 58 -10.91 -5.68 -4.10
CA TRP A 58 -9.64 -6.30 -4.44
C TRP A 58 -8.60 -6.16 -3.34
N VAL A 59 -8.80 -5.25 -2.38
CA VAL A 59 -7.91 -5.08 -1.24
C VAL A 59 -8.30 -6.09 -0.17
N LYS A 60 -7.43 -7.06 0.09
CA LYS A 60 -7.64 -8.05 1.17
C LYS A 60 -7.26 -7.45 2.51
N ARG A 61 -6.11 -6.77 2.57
CA ARG A 61 -5.54 -6.16 3.77
C ARG A 61 -4.71 -4.94 3.36
N ALA A 62 -4.61 -3.97 4.25
CA ALA A 62 -3.74 -2.80 4.10
C ALA A 62 -3.03 -2.58 5.43
N ASP A 63 -1.70 -2.57 5.40
CA ASP A 63 -0.87 -2.47 6.61
C ASP A 63 -0.10 -1.14 6.60
N THR A 64 -0.06 -0.47 7.75
CA THR A 64 0.81 0.69 7.98
C THR A 64 2.23 0.24 8.29
N LEU A 65 3.16 1.20 8.39
CA LEU A 65 4.51 0.89 8.83
C LEU A 65 4.50 0.38 10.28
N GLU A 66 3.71 1.01 11.13
CA GLU A 66 3.56 0.64 12.53
C GLU A 66 3.04 -0.79 12.68
N ASP A 67 2.07 -1.20 11.85
CA ASP A 67 1.56 -2.58 11.85
C ASP A 67 2.66 -3.58 11.46
N ILE A 68 3.44 -3.26 10.43
CA ILE A 68 4.54 -4.11 9.95
C ILE A 68 5.64 -4.25 11.01
N VAL A 69 5.98 -3.16 11.70
CA VAL A 69 7.05 -3.11 12.71
C VAL A 69 6.61 -3.74 14.03
N CYS A 70 5.36 -3.53 14.46
CA CYS A 70 4.83 -4.17 15.66
C CYS A 70 4.75 -5.70 15.51
N ASP A 71 4.44 -6.18 14.31
CA ASP A 71 4.40 -7.62 14.01
C ASP A 71 5.82 -8.23 13.81
N ASN A 72 6.84 -7.41 13.53
CA ASN A 72 8.23 -7.86 13.33
C ASN A 72 9.24 -7.01 14.12
N PRO A 73 9.52 -7.35 15.39
CA PRO A 73 10.41 -6.57 16.26
C PRO A 73 11.89 -6.58 15.84
N ILE A 74 12.25 -7.35 14.82
CA ILE A 74 13.62 -7.45 14.28
C ILE A 74 13.61 -6.88 12.86
N LEU A 75 13.47 -5.57 12.72
CA LEU A 75 13.71 -4.88 11.46
C LEU A 75 15.06 -4.14 11.57
N PRO A 76 16.12 -4.64 10.90
CA PRO A 76 17.37 -3.90 10.76
C PRO A 76 17.10 -2.50 10.22
N SER A 77 17.78 -1.48 10.75
CA SER A 77 17.63 -0.07 10.36
C SER A 77 17.75 0.18 8.85
N GLU A 78 18.46 -0.69 8.14
CA GLU A 78 18.61 -0.69 6.69
C GLU A 78 17.30 -0.99 5.94
N ILE A 79 16.42 -1.82 6.52
CA ILE A 79 15.11 -2.14 5.96
C ILE A 79 14.13 -0.99 6.17
N LEU A 80 14.20 -0.29 7.31
CA LEU A 80 13.39 0.92 7.55
C LEU A 80 13.72 2.02 6.53
N LEU A 81 14.98 2.18 6.13
CA LEU A 81 15.40 3.14 5.09
C LEU A 81 14.88 2.79 3.69
N LEU A 82 14.87 1.49 3.34
CA LEU A 82 14.22 1.00 2.11
C LEU A 82 12.70 1.23 2.15
N ILE A 83 12.10 1.04 3.31
CA ILE A 83 10.67 1.23 3.54
C ILE A 83 10.28 2.73 3.48
N ASP A 84 11.13 3.64 3.93
CA ASP A 84 10.86 5.09 3.83
C ASP A 84 11.17 5.68 2.44
N GLY A 85 11.69 4.87 1.51
CA GLY A 85 11.98 5.28 0.13
C GLY A 85 13.20 6.19 0.03
N TYR A 86 14.17 6.02 0.93
CA TYR A 86 15.44 6.76 0.93
C TYR A 86 16.56 6.08 0.11
N LEU A 87 16.28 4.99 -0.59
CA LEU A 87 17.19 4.32 -1.53
C LEU A 87 16.47 3.92 -2.82
#